data_AF-A0A383CD43-F1
#
_entry.id   AF-A0A383CD43-F1
#
_cell.length_a   1.000
_cell.length_b   1.000
_cell.length_c   1.000
_cell.angle_alpha   90.00
_cell.angle_beta   90.00
_cell.angle_gamma   90.00
#
_symmetry.space_group_name_H-M   'P 1'
#
loop_
_entity.id
_entity.type
_entity.pdbx_description
1 polymer ?
#
loop_
_entity_poly.entity_id
_entity_poly.type
_entity_poly.pdbx_seq_one_letter_code
_entity_poly.pdbx_strand_id
1 'polypeptide(L)'
;RIGFLVFNIKHKMNNIIWLASYPKSGNTWLRLILSALLFTNDGKFKDFDLLKNITKFDKLKFFDFIKNISLSDYEIIFKNKEVDDQVMLTIFKYSIEAQKTLCKQDRILFFKTHNARIKMNNYYYTDKSTTLGYIYISRDPRDVVISYSKYLKQDFNDVIEYLTNGQIRDKTIDDGYLPEIHLNWSNHYLSWKNFNQVPRLFLKYENFLADLEVEILKIINFLENNFNLNINNKTIKIKNI
;
A
#
# COMPACT_ATOMS: atom_id res chain seq x y z
N ARG A 1 -25.77 12.44 -1.62
CA ARG A 1 -25.56 11.02 -1.97
C ARG A 1 -24.44 10.95 -3.00
N ILE A 2 -23.21 10.71 -2.55
CA ILE A 2 -22.05 10.57 -3.44
C ILE A 2 -22.17 9.18 -4.07
N GLY A 3 -22.44 9.13 -5.37
CA GLY A 3 -22.47 7.88 -6.12
C GLY A 3 -21.06 7.31 -6.14
N PHE A 4 -20.83 6.24 -5.38
CA PHE A 4 -19.61 5.46 -5.52
C PHE A 4 -19.59 4.84 -6.92
N LEU A 5 -18.49 5.04 -7.65
CA LEU A 5 -18.19 4.23 -8.83
C LEU A 5 -18.06 2.77 -8.37
N VAL A 6 -19.10 1.97 -8.60
CA VAL A 6 -19.08 0.52 -8.39
C VAL A 6 -18.53 -0.11 -9.66
N PHE A 7 -17.26 -0.48 -9.64
CA PHE A 7 -16.61 -1.18 -10.75
C PHE A 7 -16.95 -2.68 -10.66
N ASN A 8 -18.02 -3.11 -11.33
CA ASN A 8 -18.43 -4.52 -11.37
C ASN A 8 -17.36 -5.38 -12.06
N ILE A 9 -16.69 -6.23 -11.29
CA ILE A 9 -15.82 -7.30 -11.81
C ILE A 9 -16.52 -8.62 -11.56
N LYS A 10 -16.77 -9.41 -12.62
CA LYS A 10 -17.22 -10.81 -12.48
C LYS A 10 -16.28 -11.56 -11.54
N HIS A 11 -16.80 -12.10 -10.43
CA HIS A 11 -16.10 -12.74 -9.31
C HIS A 11 -14.66 -13.17 -9.61
N LYS A 12 -13.72 -12.24 -9.41
CA LYS A 12 -12.30 -12.51 -9.40
C LYS A 12 -11.83 -12.40 -7.95
N MET A 13 -11.20 -13.47 -7.46
CA MET A 13 -10.59 -13.49 -6.12
C MET A 13 -9.41 -12.51 -6.01
N ASN A 14 -8.96 -11.91 -7.13
CA ASN A 14 -7.98 -10.82 -7.18
C ASN A 14 -8.60 -9.47 -7.58
N ASN A 15 -8.77 -8.57 -6.62
CA ASN A 15 -9.29 -7.23 -6.88
C ASN A 15 -8.53 -6.12 -6.14
N ILE A 16 -7.36 -6.41 -5.55
CA ILE A 16 -6.56 -5.41 -4.82
C ILE A 16 -5.54 -4.75 -5.75
N ILE A 17 -5.55 -3.42 -5.79
CA ILE A 17 -4.48 -2.60 -6.34
C ILE A 17 -3.70 -1.97 -5.17
N TRP A 18 -2.39 -2.25 -5.11
CA TRP A 18 -1.52 -1.72 -4.06
C TRP A 18 -0.89 -0.39 -4.44
N LEU A 19 -0.83 0.52 -3.47
CA LEU A 19 0.03 1.71 -3.50
C LEU A 19 1.21 1.42 -2.56
N ALA A 20 2.26 0.83 -3.12
CA ALA A 20 3.44 0.41 -2.39
C ALA A 20 4.54 1.48 -2.45
N SER A 21 5.31 1.62 -1.38
CA SER A 21 6.46 2.52 -1.35
C SER A 21 7.25 2.32 -0.07
N TYR A 22 8.56 2.48 -0.15
CA TYR A 22 9.37 2.68 1.06
C TYR A 22 8.84 3.91 1.83
N PRO A 23 8.86 3.92 3.18
CA PRO A 23 8.47 5.10 3.95
C PRO A 23 9.08 6.39 3.40
N LYS A 24 8.32 7.48 3.48
CA LYS A 24 8.74 8.83 3.05
C LYS A 24 9.04 9.01 1.55
N SER A 25 8.61 8.07 0.71
CA SER A 25 8.78 8.15 -0.75
C SER A 25 7.60 8.76 -1.52
N GLY A 26 6.67 9.48 -0.86
CA GLY A 26 5.57 10.19 -1.56
C GLY A 26 4.22 9.46 -1.62
N ASN A 27 4.02 8.38 -0.86
CA ASN A 27 2.75 7.64 -0.84
C ASN A 27 1.50 8.51 -0.55
N THR A 28 1.64 9.48 0.35
CA THR A 28 0.54 10.39 0.70
C THR A 28 0.12 11.22 -0.50
N TRP A 29 1.06 11.76 -1.28
CA TRP A 29 0.76 12.55 -2.47
C TRP A 29 0.11 11.69 -3.55
N LEU A 30 0.67 10.49 -3.80
CA LEU A 30 0.06 9.51 -4.71
C LEU A 30 -1.38 9.13 -4.29
N ARG A 31 -1.62 8.95 -2.99
CA ARG A 31 -2.97 8.69 -2.45
C ARG A 31 -3.92 9.85 -2.72
N LEU A 32 -3.48 11.10 -2.53
CA LEU A 32 -4.31 12.28 -2.79
C LEU A 32 -4.70 12.36 -4.27
N ILE A 33 -3.72 12.19 -5.18
CA ILE A 33 -3.92 12.17 -6.63
C ILE A 33 -4.92 11.07 -7.00
N LEU A 34 -4.68 9.83 -6.57
CA LEU A 34 -5.58 8.71 -6.87
C LEU A 34 -6.97 8.91 -6.28
N SER A 35 -7.07 9.46 -5.07
CA SER A 35 -8.37 9.76 -4.47
C SER A 35 -9.14 10.81 -5.26
N ALA A 36 -8.47 11.86 -5.74
CA ALA A 36 -9.06 12.85 -6.61
C ALA A 36 -9.48 12.26 -7.96
N LEU A 37 -8.62 11.43 -8.58
CA LEU A 37 -8.90 10.78 -9.86
C LEU A 37 -10.09 9.81 -9.79
N LEU A 38 -10.18 9.01 -8.73
CA LEU A 38 -11.11 7.89 -8.65
C LEU A 38 -12.42 8.20 -7.92
N PHE A 39 -12.41 9.12 -6.96
CA PHE A 39 -13.54 9.32 -6.04
C PHE A 39 -14.14 10.72 -6.09
N THR A 40 -13.79 11.51 -7.11
CA THR A 40 -14.42 12.80 -7.38
C THR A 40 -14.84 12.90 -8.85
N ASN A 41 -15.73 13.83 -9.18
CA ASN A 41 -16.12 14.09 -10.56
C ASN A 41 -15.25 15.17 -11.22
N ASP A 42 -14.70 16.09 -10.44
CA ASP A 42 -14.00 17.29 -10.88
C ASP A 42 -12.49 17.27 -10.56
N GLY A 43 -11.99 16.31 -9.78
CA GLY A 43 -10.58 16.25 -9.36
C GLY A 43 -10.27 17.13 -8.15
N LYS A 44 -11.26 17.83 -7.59
CA LYS A 44 -11.03 18.69 -6.43
C LYS A 44 -11.05 17.88 -5.14
N PHE A 45 -9.93 17.89 -4.43
CA PHE A 45 -9.83 17.29 -3.10
C PHE A 45 -10.49 18.22 -2.06
N LYS A 46 -11.74 17.91 -1.68
CA LYS A 46 -12.55 18.77 -0.79
C LYS A 46 -12.40 18.42 0.69
N ASP A 47 -12.09 17.16 0.99
CA ASP A 47 -11.90 16.69 2.35
C ASP A 47 -10.95 15.48 2.41
N PHE A 48 -10.39 15.23 3.60
CA PHE A 48 -9.53 14.08 3.86
C PHE A 48 -10.30 12.76 3.99
N ASP A 49 -11.63 12.78 3.99
CA ASP A 49 -12.45 11.58 4.07
C ASP A 49 -12.33 10.72 2.81
N LEU A 50 -12.01 11.34 1.66
CA LEU A 50 -11.66 10.63 0.42
C LEU A 50 -10.49 9.65 0.59
N LEU A 51 -9.60 9.87 1.56
CA LEU A 51 -8.51 8.94 1.85
C LEU A 51 -8.97 7.64 2.51
N LYS A 52 -10.20 7.59 3.04
CA LYS A 52 -10.82 6.36 3.57
C LYS A 52 -11.07 5.31 2.48
N ASN A 53 -10.99 5.70 1.19
CA ASN A 53 -11.07 4.77 0.07
C ASN A 53 -9.73 4.08 -0.26
N ILE A 54 -8.60 4.63 0.20
CA ILE A 54 -7.26 4.09 -0.02
C ILE A 54 -6.53 3.98 1.32
N THR A 55 -7.00 3.08 2.18
CA THR A 55 -6.46 2.94 3.54
C THR A 55 -5.22 2.05 3.59
N LYS A 56 -4.54 2.01 4.74
CA LYS A 56 -3.56 0.95 5.02
C LYS A 56 -4.24 -0.41 5.04
N PHE A 57 -3.60 -1.43 4.48
CA PHE A 57 -4.03 -2.82 4.65
C PHE A 57 -3.70 -3.35 6.04
N ASP A 58 -2.61 -2.92 6.66
CA ASP A 58 -2.10 -3.46 7.92
C ASP A 58 -2.93 -3.00 9.13
N LYS A 59 -4.26 -3.08 9.05
CA LYS A 59 -5.21 -2.78 10.13
C LYS A 59 -5.58 -4.07 10.82
N LEU A 60 -5.48 -4.06 12.15
CA LEU A 60 -5.77 -5.19 13.01
C LEU A 60 -7.17 -5.79 12.74
N LYS A 61 -8.17 -4.94 12.52
CA LYS A 61 -9.55 -5.36 12.21
C LYS A 61 -9.71 -6.27 10.98
N PHE A 62 -8.80 -6.21 10.00
CA PHE A 62 -8.89 -7.09 8.83
C PHE A 62 -8.50 -8.54 9.16
N PHE A 63 -7.96 -8.76 10.36
CA PHE A 63 -7.53 -10.06 10.88
C PHE A 63 -8.48 -10.59 11.97
N ASP A 64 -9.60 -9.91 12.27
CA ASP A 64 -10.57 -10.32 13.30
C ASP A 64 -11.15 -11.72 13.05
N PHE A 65 -11.24 -12.13 11.78
CA PHE A 65 -11.74 -13.44 11.37
C PHE A 65 -10.92 -14.61 11.96
N ILE A 66 -9.66 -14.38 12.33
CA ILE A 66 -8.78 -15.40 12.92
C ILE A 66 -9.40 -15.97 14.19
N LYS A 67 -10.13 -15.17 14.98
CA LYS A 67 -10.81 -15.63 16.20
C LYS A 67 -11.71 -16.85 15.96
N ASN A 68 -12.31 -16.93 14.78
CA ASN A 68 -13.22 -18.02 14.40
C ASN A 68 -12.48 -19.24 13.81
N ILE A 69 -11.19 -19.10 13.46
CA ILE A 69 -10.36 -20.16 12.88
C ILE A 69 -9.42 -20.77 13.92
N SER A 70 -8.76 -19.93 14.71
CA SER A 70 -7.81 -20.33 15.74
C SER A 70 -7.74 -19.27 16.83
N LEU A 71 -8.28 -19.59 18.01
CA LEU A 71 -8.24 -18.69 19.16
C LEU A 71 -6.80 -18.45 19.63
N SER A 72 -5.91 -19.45 19.57
CA SER A 72 -4.50 -19.29 19.96
C SER A 72 -3.77 -18.28 19.07
N ASP A 73 -3.99 -18.34 17.76
CA ASP A 73 -3.34 -17.43 16.81
C ASP A 73 -3.92 -16.03 16.88
N TYR A 74 -5.23 -15.93 17.14
CA TYR A 74 -5.86 -14.65 17.44
C TYR A 74 -5.23 -14.01 18.68
N GLU A 75 -5.03 -14.77 19.76
CA GLU A 75 -4.41 -14.23 20.97
C GLU A 75 -2.96 -13.76 20.74
N ILE A 76 -2.19 -14.49 19.92
CA ILE A 76 -0.82 -14.09 19.55
C ILE A 76 -0.80 -12.69 18.91
N ILE A 77 -1.76 -12.37 18.03
CA ILE A 77 -1.77 -11.07 17.34
C ILE A 77 -2.45 -9.98 18.19
N PHE A 78 -3.55 -10.31 18.88
CA PHE A 78 -4.44 -9.31 19.47
C PHE A 78 -4.18 -9.03 20.96
N LYS A 79 -3.54 -9.96 21.69
CA LYS A 79 -3.20 -9.76 23.10
C LYS A 79 -1.75 -9.29 23.31
N ASN A 80 -0.85 -9.65 22.40
CA ASN A 80 0.54 -9.19 22.46
C ASN A 80 0.64 -7.76 21.95
N LYS A 81 1.27 -6.88 22.74
CA LYS A 81 1.61 -5.52 22.31
C LYS A 81 2.99 -5.45 21.68
N GLU A 82 3.90 -6.30 22.13
CA GLU A 82 5.25 -6.43 21.58
C GLU A 82 5.27 -7.41 20.40
N VAL A 83 6.10 -7.10 19.43
CA VAL A 83 6.15 -7.78 18.14
C VAL A 83 7.42 -8.62 18.06
N ASP A 84 7.26 -9.93 18.25
CA ASP A 84 8.32 -10.95 18.12
C ASP A 84 8.13 -11.82 16.86
N ASP A 85 9.10 -12.67 16.54
CA ASP A 85 9.05 -13.49 15.32
C ASP A 85 7.81 -14.38 15.22
N GLN A 86 7.25 -14.81 16.36
CA GLN A 86 6.02 -15.57 16.39
C GLN A 86 4.82 -14.72 15.97
N VAL A 87 4.68 -13.50 16.51
CA VAL A 87 3.65 -12.54 16.10
C VAL A 87 3.72 -12.27 14.60
N MET A 88 4.93 -12.01 14.09
CA MET A 88 5.17 -11.76 12.68
C MET A 88 4.74 -12.94 11.81
N LEU A 89 5.16 -14.15 12.18
CA LEU A 89 4.85 -15.35 11.42
C LEU A 89 3.35 -15.60 11.39
N THR A 90 2.65 -15.36 12.50
CA THR A 90 1.19 -15.47 12.56
C THR A 90 0.51 -14.42 11.68
N ILE A 91 0.98 -13.17 11.66
CA ILE A 91 0.46 -12.14 10.74
C ILE A 91 0.62 -12.59 9.27
N PHE A 92 1.81 -13.07 8.90
CA PHE A 92 2.08 -13.53 7.53
C PHE A 92 1.23 -14.75 7.16
N LYS A 93 1.07 -15.71 8.09
CA LYS A 93 0.21 -16.90 7.93
C LYS A 93 -1.20 -16.53 7.47
N TYR A 94 -1.75 -15.42 7.97
CA TYR A 94 -3.11 -14.99 7.67
C TYR A 94 -3.22 -13.83 6.66
N SER A 95 -2.10 -13.29 6.16
CA SER A 95 -2.11 -12.10 5.29
C SER A 95 -2.88 -12.31 3.98
N ILE A 96 -2.67 -13.44 3.30
CA ILE A 96 -3.42 -13.79 2.08
C ILE A 96 -4.90 -14.03 2.38
N GLU A 97 -5.23 -14.66 3.51
CA GLU A 97 -6.62 -14.97 3.86
C GLU A 97 -7.41 -13.71 4.27
N ALA A 98 -6.74 -12.77 4.96
CA ALA A 98 -7.28 -11.44 5.22
C ALA A 98 -7.60 -10.70 3.91
N GLN A 99 -6.69 -10.76 2.93
CA GLN A 99 -6.90 -10.17 1.61
C GLN A 99 -8.07 -10.84 0.88
N LYS A 100 -8.14 -12.18 0.82
CA LYS A 100 -9.27 -12.89 0.22
C LYS A 100 -10.61 -12.52 0.84
N THR A 101 -10.66 -12.36 2.16
CA THR A 101 -11.88 -11.93 2.88
C THR A 101 -12.35 -10.57 2.40
N LEU A 102 -11.42 -9.64 2.13
CA LEU A 102 -11.73 -8.33 1.55
C LEU A 102 -12.12 -8.45 0.07
N CYS A 103 -11.46 -9.34 -0.69
CA CYS A 103 -11.71 -9.55 -2.12
C CYS A 103 -13.10 -10.11 -2.45
N LYS A 104 -13.90 -10.56 -1.46
CA LYS A 104 -15.29 -11.00 -1.67
C LYS A 104 -16.23 -9.90 -2.17
N GLN A 105 -15.79 -8.64 -2.16
CA GLN A 105 -16.55 -7.51 -2.67
C GLN A 105 -16.45 -7.43 -4.20
N ASP A 106 -17.56 -7.17 -4.89
CA ASP A 106 -17.59 -7.01 -6.36
C ASP A 106 -17.10 -5.62 -6.81
N ARG A 107 -15.92 -5.22 -6.34
CA ARG A 107 -15.26 -3.96 -6.71
C ARG A 107 -13.74 -4.06 -6.59
N ILE A 108 -13.03 -3.17 -7.28
CA ILE A 108 -11.59 -2.98 -7.05
C ILE A 108 -11.37 -2.31 -5.69
N LEU A 109 -10.41 -2.84 -4.94
CA LEU A 109 -9.94 -2.33 -3.67
C LEU A 109 -8.59 -1.65 -3.84
N PHE A 110 -8.41 -0.51 -3.21
CA PHE A 110 -7.12 0.18 -3.18
C PHE A 110 -6.58 0.19 -1.75
N PHE A 111 -5.37 -0.32 -1.57
CA PHE A 111 -4.68 -0.29 -0.29
C PHE A 111 -3.30 0.33 -0.43
N LYS A 112 -2.91 1.16 0.54
CA LYS A 112 -1.51 1.53 0.69
C LYS A 112 -0.79 0.54 1.59
N THR A 113 0.52 0.42 1.38
CA THR A 113 1.40 -0.34 2.26
C THR A 113 2.83 0.20 2.18
N HIS A 114 3.56 0.09 3.29
CA HIS A 114 5.02 0.24 3.32
C HIS A 114 5.73 -1.09 3.56
N ASN A 115 4.99 -2.20 3.66
CA ASN A 115 5.59 -3.50 3.74
C ASN A 115 6.37 -3.82 2.46
N ALA A 116 7.56 -4.37 2.63
CA ALA A 116 8.25 -5.10 1.59
C ALA A 116 7.41 -6.33 1.21
N ARG A 117 7.41 -6.68 -0.08
CA ARG A 117 6.71 -7.88 -0.55
C ARG A 117 7.59 -9.11 -0.35
N ILE A 118 7.69 -9.56 0.88
CA ILE A 118 8.50 -10.73 1.26
C ILE A 118 7.65 -11.99 1.42
N LYS A 119 8.38 -13.11 1.45
CA LYS A 119 7.88 -14.41 1.90
C LYS A 119 8.54 -14.72 3.23
N MET A 120 7.74 -14.95 4.27
CA MET A 120 8.23 -15.41 5.56
C MET A 120 7.81 -16.86 5.75
N ASN A 121 8.81 -17.75 5.84
CA ASN A 121 8.63 -19.19 5.69
C ASN A 121 7.87 -19.52 4.40
N ASN A 122 6.64 -20.03 4.54
CA ASN A 122 5.78 -20.41 3.41
C ASN A 122 4.70 -19.38 3.08
N TYR A 123 4.68 -18.24 3.78
CA TYR A 123 3.59 -17.28 3.68
C TYR A 123 4.08 -15.97 3.04
N TYR A 124 3.38 -15.54 1.99
CA TYR A 124 3.63 -14.25 1.35
C TYR A 124 2.84 -13.14 2.05
N TYR A 125 3.43 -11.94 2.10
CA TYR A 125 2.65 -10.74 2.43
C TYR A 125 1.48 -10.55 1.46
N THR A 126 1.75 -10.63 0.15
CA THR A 126 0.72 -10.65 -0.90
C THR A 126 1.21 -11.40 -2.14
N ASP A 127 0.28 -11.96 -2.91
CA ASP A 127 0.56 -12.69 -4.16
C ASP A 127 -0.49 -12.42 -5.25
N LYS A 128 -0.32 -13.09 -6.39
CA LYS A 128 -1.19 -12.93 -7.57
C LYS A 128 -2.63 -13.42 -7.36
N SER A 129 -2.89 -14.20 -6.31
CA SER A 129 -4.24 -14.74 -6.03
C SER A 129 -5.19 -13.68 -5.50
N THR A 130 -4.66 -12.63 -4.86
CA THR A 130 -5.42 -11.51 -4.28
C THR A 130 -5.06 -10.16 -4.91
N THR A 131 -3.84 -10.03 -5.45
CA THR A 131 -3.39 -8.81 -6.11
C THR A 131 -3.83 -8.76 -7.56
N LEU A 132 -4.52 -7.68 -7.92
CA LEU A 132 -4.86 -7.31 -9.28
C LEU A 132 -3.72 -6.52 -9.95
N GLY A 133 -3.03 -5.65 -9.22
CA GLY A 133 -1.85 -4.93 -9.69
C GLY A 133 -1.26 -4.01 -8.61
N TYR A 134 -0.21 -3.24 -8.95
CA TYR A 134 0.34 -2.26 -8.02
C TYR A 134 0.98 -1.04 -8.69
N ILE A 135 0.95 0.08 -7.97
CA ILE A 135 1.70 1.30 -8.27
C ILE A 135 2.75 1.44 -7.16
N TYR A 136 4.02 1.45 -7.55
CA TYR A 136 5.14 1.66 -6.66
C TYR A 136 5.72 3.05 -6.87
N ILE A 137 5.79 3.87 -5.82
CA ILE A 137 6.50 5.17 -5.87
C ILE A 137 7.83 5.07 -5.12
N SER A 138 8.90 5.41 -5.83
CA SER A 138 10.26 5.49 -5.33
C SER A 138 10.69 6.95 -5.16
N ARG A 139 11.67 7.18 -4.29
CA ARG A 139 12.33 8.47 -4.09
C ARG A 139 13.81 8.23 -3.89
N ASP A 140 14.65 9.18 -4.27
CA ASP A 140 16.08 9.15 -4.01
C ASP A 140 16.36 8.81 -2.53
N PRO A 141 17.13 7.77 -2.21
CA PRO A 141 17.36 7.35 -0.83
C PRO A 141 18.02 8.43 0.02
N ARG A 142 18.81 9.35 -0.56
CA ARG A 142 19.44 10.46 0.17
C ARG A 142 18.40 11.44 0.72
N ASP A 143 17.39 11.74 -0.09
CA ASP A 143 16.24 12.54 0.33
C ASP A 143 15.35 11.81 1.35
N VAL A 144 15.23 10.48 1.19
CA VAL A 144 14.49 9.64 2.15
C VAL A 144 15.16 9.73 3.52
N VAL A 145 16.49 9.64 3.63
CA VAL A 145 17.22 9.80 4.91
C VAL A 145 16.79 11.06 5.63
N ILE A 146 16.83 12.21 4.94
CA ILE A 146 16.48 13.52 5.53
C ILE A 146 15.04 13.53 6.03
N SER A 147 14.11 13.04 5.21
CA SER A 147 12.68 13.03 5.56
C SER A 147 12.36 12.04 6.68
N TYR A 148 13.08 10.92 6.73
CA TYR A 148 12.80 9.83 7.64
C TYR A 148 13.45 10.05 9.00
N SER A 149 14.67 10.59 9.06
CA SER A 149 15.30 11.05 10.31
C SER A 149 14.42 12.03 11.07
N LYS A 150 13.85 13.04 10.38
CA LYS A 150 12.89 13.98 10.99
C LYS A 150 11.64 13.30 11.54
N TYR A 151 11.17 12.26 10.87
CA TYR A 151 9.97 11.51 11.27
C TYR A 151 10.24 10.60 12.47
N LEU A 152 11.37 9.88 12.47
CA LEU A 152 11.78 8.98 13.55
C LEU A 152 12.40 9.71 14.74
N LYS A 153 12.81 10.98 14.57
CA LYS A 153 13.60 11.76 15.53
C LYS A 153 14.94 11.06 15.86
N GLN A 154 15.58 10.53 14.82
CA GLN A 154 16.87 9.81 14.89
C GLN A 154 17.95 10.52 14.08
N ASP A 155 19.22 10.24 14.35
CA ASP A 155 20.35 10.81 13.61
C ASP A 155 20.40 10.28 12.17
N PHE A 156 21.03 11.02 11.26
CA PHE A 156 21.20 10.59 9.88
C PHE A 156 22.00 9.30 9.76
N ASN A 157 23.02 9.07 10.59
CA ASN A 157 23.84 7.86 10.52
C ASN A 157 23.02 6.60 10.82
N ASP A 158 22.15 6.65 11.83
CA ASP A 158 21.25 5.54 12.17
C ASP A 158 20.32 5.23 11.00
N VAL A 159 19.71 6.27 10.42
CA VAL A 159 18.79 6.12 9.28
C VAL A 159 19.51 5.62 8.04
N ILE A 160 20.73 6.10 7.77
CA ILE A 160 21.57 5.61 6.67
C ILE A 160 21.83 4.12 6.85
N GLU A 161 22.26 3.69 8.05
CA GLU A 161 22.54 2.28 8.34
C GLU A 161 21.28 1.41 8.13
N TYR A 162 20.11 1.91 8.51
CA TYR A 162 18.85 1.21 8.23
C TYR A 162 18.55 1.10 6.74
N LEU A 163 18.78 2.18 5.98
CA LEU A 163 18.48 2.21 4.54
C LEU A 163 19.46 1.39 3.70
N THR A 164 20.69 1.18 4.17
CA THR A 164 21.74 0.40 3.49
C THR A 164 21.69 -1.08 3.88
N ASN A 165 21.67 -1.37 5.19
CA ASN A 165 21.96 -2.70 5.71
C ASN A 165 20.85 -3.24 6.61
N GLY A 166 20.02 -2.36 7.18
CA GLY A 166 19.04 -2.75 8.17
C GLY A 166 17.75 -3.36 7.62
N GLN A 167 16.93 -3.80 8.56
CA GLN A 167 15.51 -4.05 8.36
C GLN A 167 14.79 -3.28 9.45
N ILE A 168 13.90 -2.36 9.06
CA ILE A 168 12.98 -1.76 10.01
C ILE A 168 11.77 -2.67 10.13
N ARG A 169 11.47 -3.00 11.38
CA ARG A 169 10.29 -3.71 11.80
C ARG A 169 9.69 -2.94 12.97
N ASP A 170 8.42 -2.61 12.88
CA ASP A 170 7.71 -2.01 14.01
C ASP A 170 7.76 -2.99 15.18
N LYS A 171 8.15 -2.49 16.36
CA LYS A 171 8.33 -3.31 17.57
C LYS A 171 7.03 -3.51 18.35
N THR A 172 5.97 -2.81 17.96
CA THR A 172 4.71 -2.76 18.68
C THR A 172 3.50 -2.82 17.73
N ILE A 173 2.41 -3.39 18.21
CA ILE A 173 1.07 -3.25 17.63
C ILE A 173 0.42 -2.05 18.31
N ASP A 174 0.33 -0.92 17.59
CA ASP A 174 -0.16 0.34 18.12
C ASP A 174 -1.36 0.86 17.31
N ASP A 175 -2.30 1.52 17.99
CA ASP A 175 -3.46 2.21 17.41
C ASP A 175 -4.29 1.37 16.41
N GLY A 176 -4.34 0.05 16.62
CA GLY A 176 -5.07 -0.88 15.76
C GLY A 176 -4.40 -1.15 14.40
N TYR A 177 -3.10 -0.91 14.27
CA TYR A 177 -2.29 -1.26 13.11
C TYR A 177 -1.31 -2.39 13.44
N LEU A 178 -1.17 -3.30 12.49
CA LEU A 178 -0.17 -4.37 12.52
C LEU A 178 1.21 -3.80 12.16
N PRO A 179 2.29 -4.42 12.67
CA PRO A 179 3.65 -4.04 12.37
C PRO A 179 3.97 -4.20 10.88
N GLU A 180 4.75 -3.26 10.34
CA GLU A 180 5.26 -3.33 8.99
C GLU A 180 6.71 -3.85 8.98
N ILE A 181 7.10 -4.57 7.91
CA ILE A 181 8.50 -4.93 7.61
C ILE A 181 8.92 -4.19 6.35
N HIS A 182 9.95 -3.34 6.46
CA HIS A 182 10.38 -2.52 5.33
C HIS A 182 11.60 -3.07 4.60
N LEU A 183 12.48 -3.87 5.23
CA LEU A 183 13.84 -4.14 4.74
C LEU A 183 14.67 -2.86 4.53
N ASN A 184 15.89 -2.98 4.00
CA ASN A 184 16.66 -1.85 3.49
C ASN A 184 16.04 -1.31 2.18
N TRP A 185 16.42 -0.11 1.76
CA TRP A 185 15.77 0.59 0.64
C TRP A 185 15.82 -0.22 -0.67
N SER A 186 16.99 -0.79 -0.98
CA SER A 186 17.20 -1.57 -2.21
C SER A 186 16.36 -2.85 -2.21
N ASN A 187 16.40 -3.60 -1.10
CA ASN A 187 15.67 -4.85 -0.96
C ASN A 187 14.15 -4.63 -0.92
N HIS A 188 13.67 -3.54 -0.32
CA HIS A 188 12.27 -3.15 -0.41
C HIS A 188 11.85 -2.96 -1.87
N TYR A 189 12.58 -2.14 -2.62
CA TYR A 189 12.31 -1.88 -4.03
C TYR A 189 12.34 -3.17 -4.86
N LEU A 190 13.37 -4.00 -4.67
CA LEU A 190 13.52 -5.28 -5.35
C LEU A 190 12.40 -6.27 -5.02
N SER A 191 11.92 -6.30 -3.77
CA SER A 191 10.82 -7.19 -3.36
C SER A 191 9.55 -6.95 -4.18
N TRP A 192 9.22 -5.69 -4.45
CA TRP A 192 8.10 -5.29 -5.31
C TRP A 192 8.45 -5.45 -6.79
N LYS A 193 9.63 -4.97 -7.23
CA LYS A 193 10.09 -5.09 -8.63
C LYS A 193 10.19 -6.53 -9.13
N ASN A 194 10.44 -7.50 -8.25
CA ASN A 194 10.47 -8.91 -8.63
C ASN A 194 9.07 -9.53 -8.73
N PHE A 195 8.02 -8.85 -8.27
CA PHE A 195 6.64 -9.26 -8.50
C PHE A 195 6.19 -8.88 -9.91
N ASN A 196 6.46 -9.76 -10.87
CA ASN A 196 6.19 -9.57 -12.30
C ASN A 196 4.95 -10.33 -12.81
N GLN A 197 4.21 -10.99 -11.91
CA GLN A 197 3.05 -11.82 -12.25
C GLN A 197 1.74 -11.02 -12.38
N VAL A 198 1.78 -9.71 -12.09
CA VAL A 198 0.64 -8.79 -12.14
C VAL A 198 1.06 -7.46 -12.79
N PRO A 199 0.13 -6.69 -13.38
CA PRO A 199 0.38 -5.35 -13.85
C PRO A 199 1.03 -4.45 -12.79
N ARG A 200 2.02 -3.68 -13.21
CA ARG A 200 2.86 -2.86 -12.33
C ARG A 200 3.24 -1.53 -12.95
N LEU A 201 3.15 -0.46 -12.16
CA LEU A 201 3.61 0.88 -12.53
C LEU A 201 4.65 1.36 -11.52
N PHE A 202 5.81 1.78 -12.02
CA PHE A 202 6.85 2.40 -11.20
C PHE A 202 6.91 3.89 -11.46
N LEU A 203 6.80 4.67 -10.40
CA LEU A 203 6.85 6.13 -10.39
C LEU A 203 8.04 6.62 -9.56
N LYS A 204 8.45 7.85 -9.83
CA LYS A 204 9.48 8.56 -9.07
C LYS A 204 8.88 9.83 -8.49
N TYR A 205 9.12 10.07 -7.20
CA TYR A 205 8.69 11.28 -6.53
C TYR A 205 9.23 12.54 -7.22
N GLU A 206 10.46 12.48 -7.72
CA GLU A 206 11.12 13.58 -8.41
C GLU A 206 10.40 13.94 -9.72
N ASN A 207 9.79 12.96 -10.40
CA ASN A 207 9.02 13.24 -11.60
C ASN A 207 7.71 13.97 -11.29
N PHE A 208 7.11 13.73 -10.12
CA PHE A 208 5.90 14.47 -9.71
C PHE A 208 6.21 15.95 -9.51
N LEU A 209 7.43 16.28 -9.07
CA LEU A 209 7.90 17.66 -8.94
C LEU A 209 8.22 18.29 -10.30
N ALA A 210 8.75 17.49 -11.23
CA ALA A 210 9.14 17.96 -12.55
C ALA A 210 7.93 18.22 -13.47
N ASP A 211 7.01 17.26 -13.56
CA ASP A 211 5.82 17.34 -14.39
C ASP A 211 4.71 16.43 -13.86
N LEU A 212 3.84 17.01 -13.03
CA LEU A 212 2.75 16.29 -12.40
C LEU A 212 1.71 15.79 -13.42
N GLU A 213 1.43 16.57 -14.46
CA GLU A 213 0.43 16.23 -15.47
C GLU A 213 0.83 14.96 -16.24
N VAL A 214 2.10 14.87 -16.65
CA VAL A 214 2.64 13.67 -17.31
C VAL A 214 2.54 12.44 -16.40
N GLU A 215 2.85 12.57 -15.11
CA GLU A 215 2.79 11.46 -14.17
C GLU A 215 1.34 11.04 -13.86
N ILE A 216 0.40 12.00 -13.79
CA ILE A 216 -1.04 11.71 -13.71
C ILE A 216 -1.53 10.94 -14.94
N LEU A 217 -1.12 11.36 -16.15
CA LEU A 217 -1.48 10.67 -17.39
C LEU A 217 -0.95 9.24 -17.41
N LYS A 218 0.28 9.00 -16.92
CA LYS A 218 0.82 7.63 -16.75
C LYS A 218 -0.04 6.78 -15.81
N ILE A 219 -0.48 7.35 -14.69
CA ILE A 219 -1.38 6.67 -13.75
C ILE A 219 -2.72 6.34 -14.42
N ILE A 220 -3.35 7.30 -15.10
CA ILE A 220 -4.63 7.10 -15.81
C ILE A 220 -4.49 5.97 -16.84
N ASN A 221 -3.47 6.05 -17.70
CA ASN A 221 -3.24 5.05 -18.75
C ASN A 221 -2.99 3.67 -18.16
N PHE A 222 -2.24 3.57 -17.05
CA PHE A 222 -2.04 2.30 -16.36
C PHE A 222 -3.35 1.72 -15.84
N LEU A 223 -4.19 2.54 -15.21
CA LEU A 223 -5.45 2.08 -14.62
C LEU A 223 -6.45 1.63 -15.69
N GLU A 224 -6.56 2.37 -16.78
CA GLU A 224 -7.49 2.07 -17.86
C GLU A 224 -7.05 0.84 -18.65
N ASN A 225 -5.79 0.77 -19.07
CA ASN A 225 -5.29 -0.30 -19.93
C ASN A 225 -5.23 -1.66 -19.23
N ASN A 226 -5.05 -1.69 -17.90
CA ASN A 226 -4.85 -2.94 -17.17
C ASN A 226 -6.09 -3.39 -16.39
N PHE A 227 -6.99 -2.46 -16.03
CA PHE A 227 -8.10 -2.75 -15.11
C PHE A 227 -9.46 -2.24 -15.57
N ASN A 228 -9.57 -1.69 -16.78
CA ASN A 228 -10.79 -1.09 -17.33
C ASN A 228 -11.40 0.00 -16.40
N LEU A 229 -10.55 0.70 -15.65
CA LEU A 229 -10.93 1.77 -14.74
C LEU A 229 -11.02 3.10 -15.51
N ASN A 230 -12.09 3.28 -16.28
CA ASN A 230 -12.29 4.50 -17.07
C ASN A 230 -12.40 5.74 -16.19
N ILE A 231 -11.48 6.69 -16.38
CA ILE A 231 -11.46 7.94 -15.63
C ILE A 231 -12.29 8.98 -16.39
N ASN A 232 -13.45 9.33 -15.82
CA ASN A 232 -14.31 10.36 -16.37
C ASN A 232 -13.72 11.77 -16.14
N ASN A 233 -14.02 12.71 -17.04
CA ASN A 233 -13.64 14.12 -16.95
C ASN A 233 -12.11 14.37 -16.82
N LYS A 234 -11.27 13.56 -17.49
CA LYS A 234 -9.80 13.57 -17.36
C LYS A 234 -9.20 14.98 -17.38
N THR A 235 -9.51 15.77 -18.41
CA THR A 235 -8.95 17.12 -18.57
C THR A 235 -9.28 18.03 -17.39
N ILE A 236 -10.52 17.97 -16.88
CA ILE A 236 -10.94 18.77 -15.72
C ILE A 236 -10.25 18.28 -14.46
N LYS A 237 -10.13 16.97 -14.28
CA LYS A 237 -9.46 16.37 -13.12
C LYS A 237 -7.98 16.70 -13.07
N ILE A 238 -7.27 16.50 -14.17
CA ILE A 238 -5.84 16.81 -14.32
C ILE A 238 -5.58 18.28 -13.97
N LYS A 239 -6.42 19.20 -14.48
CA LYS A 239 -6.28 20.63 -14.21
C LYS A 239 -6.49 21.00 -12.73
N ASN A 240 -7.33 20.27 -12.00
CA ASN A 240 -7.70 20.60 -10.62
C ASN A 240 -6.84 19.91 -9.56
N ILE A 241 -6.08 18.88 -9.94
CA ILE A 241 -5.14 18.14 -9.07
C ILE A 241 -3.81 18.87 -9.05
#